data_AF-A0AAW5ILE3-F1
#
_entry.id   AF-A0AAW5ILE3-F1
#
_cell.length_a   1.000
_cell.length_b   1.000
_cell.length_c   1.000
_cell.angle_alpha   90.00
_cell.angle_beta   90.00
_cell.angle_gamma   90.00
#
_symmetry.space_group_name_H-M   'P 1'
#
loop_
_entity.id
_entity.type
_entity.pdbx_description
1 polymer ?
#
loop_
_entity_poly.entity_id
_entity_poly.type
_entity_poly.pdbx_seq_one_letter_code
_entity_poly.pdbx_strand_id
1 'polypeptide(L)'
;MIYVANPLYDAVFKYMMEDERIAKTLLSALLQKTVIAVEMRRHEYPNISRDAISMFRVDFAATVLEDDGSKNLILIELQKTWLETETLRFR
;
A
#
# COMPACT_ATOMS: atom_id res chain seq x y z
N MET A 1 6.50 -8.42 24.89
CA MET A 1 6.82 -7.14 24.22
C MET A 1 5.49 -6.47 23.91
N ILE A 2 5.25 -5.26 24.42
CA ILE A 2 3.99 -4.52 24.18
C ILE A 2 4.20 -3.68 22.92
N TYR A 3 3.43 -3.94 21.87
CA TYR A 3 3.41 -3.11 20.68
C TYR A 3 2.34 -2.04 20.86
N VAL A 4 2.76 -0.77 20.91
CA VAL A 4 1.85 0.36 20.96
C VAL A 4 1.61 0.82 19.52
N ALA A 5 0.38 0.69 19.04
CA ALA A 5 -0.01 1.27 17.75
C ALA A 5 0.22 2.78 17.79
N ASN A 6 0.80 3.34 16.73
CA ASN A 6 0.95 4.78 16.61
C ASN A 6 -0.09 5.35 15.63
N PRO A 7 -1.26 5.80 16.16
CA PRO A 7 -2.37 6.25 15.32
C PRO A 7 -2.02 7.48 14.48
N LEU A 8 -1.05 8.30 14.90
CA LEU A 8 -0.63 9.47 14.13
C LEU A 8 0.14 9.04 12.88
N TYR A 9 1.05 8.07 12.99
CA TYR A 9 1.77 7.55 11.81
C TYR A 9 0.82 6.86 10.83
N ASP A 10 -0.14 6.08 11.33
CA ASP A 10 -1.09 5.38 10.48
C ASP A 10 -2.01 6.37 9.73
N ALA A 11 -2.46 7.43 10.40
CA ALA A 11 -3.24 8.49 9.78
C ALA A 11 -2.44 9.25 8.71
N VAL A 12 -1.22 9.70 9.05
CA VAL A 12 -0.34 10.41 8.10
C VAL A 12 -0.02 9.54 6.90
N PHE A 13 0.30 8.26 7.12
CA PHE A 13 0.57 7.32 6.05
C PHE A 13 -0.63 7.13 5.13
N LYS A 14 -1.84 6.99 5.69
CA LYS A 14 -3.08 6.93 4.91
C LYS A 14 -3.25 8.17 4.04
N TYR A 15 -3.14 9.38 4.61
CA TYR A 15 -3.26 10.63 3.86
C TYR A 15 -2.20 10.78 2.76
N MET A 16 -0.97 10.32 3.03
CA MET A 16 0.10 10.29 2.02
C MET A 16 -0.23 9.34 0.86
N MET A 17 -0.83 8.18 1.13
CA MET A 17 -1.20 7.20 0.10
C MET A 17 -2.44 7.59 -0.71
N GLU A 18 -3.30 8.47 -0.18
CA GLU A 18 -4.42 9.06 -0.91
C GLU A 18 -3.97 10.12 -1.93
N ASP A 19 -2.80 10.74 -1.75
CA ASP A 19 -2.21 11.64 -2.73
C ASP A 19 -1.51 10.85 -3.84
N GLU A 20 -2.04 10.93 -5.06
CA GLU A 20 -1.52 10.22 -6.23
C GLU A 20 -0.02 10.48 -6.47
N ARG A 21 0.46 11.72 -6.28
CA ARG A 21 1.86 12.06 -6.55
C ARG A 21 2.77 11.36 -5.55
N ILE A 22 2.40 11.38 -4.28
CA ILE A 22 3.15 10.72 -3.21
C ILE A 22 3.12 9.20 -3.41
N ALA A 23 1.94 8.62 -3.66
CA ALA A 23 1.77 7.20 -3.92
C ALA A 23 2.60 6.75 -5.14
N LYS A 24 2.55 7.51 -6.24
CA LYS A 24 3.36 7.27 -7.45
C LYS A 24 4.86 7.31 -7.16
N THR A 25 5.34 8.29 -6.41
CA THR A 25 6.75 8.37 -6.03
C THR A 25 7.17 7.17 -5.17
N LEU A 26 6.37 6.83 -4.16
CA LEU A 26 6.65 5.68 -3.29
C LEU A 26 6.66 4.37 -4.08
N LEU A 27 5.62 4.11 -4.87
CA LEU A 27 5.50 2.88 -5.66
C LEU A 27 6.57 2.78 -6.72
N SER A 28 6.97 3.90 -7.35
CA SER A 28 8.10 3.92 -8.30
C SER A 28 9.40 3.51 -7.62
N ALA A 29 9.66 4.03 -6.42
CA ALA A 29 10.86 3.70 -5.64
C ALA A 29 10.86 2.23 -5.19
N LEU A 30 9.73 1.72 -4.69
CA LEU A 30 9.61 0.34 -4.21
C LEU A 30 9.70 -0.69 -5.35
N LEU A 31 9.07 -0.42 -6.49
CA LEU A 31 9.07 -1.33 -7.63
C LEU A 31 10.34 -1.21 -8.48
N GLN A 32 11.12 -0.14 -8.31
CA GLN A 32 12.23 0.23 -9.19
C GLN A 32 11.79 0.32 -10.67
N LYS A 33 10.58 0.84 -10.89
CA LYS A 33 9.98 1.00 -12.23
C LYS A 33 9.40 2.40 -12.40
N THR A 34 9.25 2.82 -13.66
CA THR A 34 8.61 4.09 -14.00
C THR A 34 7.09 3.93 -13.89
N VAL A 35 6.52 4.31 -12.75
CA VAL A 35 5.05 4.36 -12.57
C VAL A 35 4.55 5.67 -13.16
N ILE A 36 3.63 5.62 -14.13
CA ILE A 36 3.13 6.81 -14.82
C ILE A 36 1.78 7.29 -14.30
N ALA A 37 0.96 6.39 -13.74
CA ALA A 37 -0.33 6.71 -13.12
C ALA A 37 -0.61 5.74 -11.97
N VAL A 38 -1.30 6.21 -10.93
CA VAL A 38 -1.71 5.40 -9.77
C VAL A 38 -3.15 5.73 -9.40
N GLU A 39 -3.98 4.70 -9.28
CA GLU A 39 -5.32 4.81 -8.73
C GLU A 39 -5.40 4.01 -7.43
N MET A 40 -5.70 4.69 -6.33
CA MET A 40 -5.97 4.02 -5.05
C MET A 40 -7.37 3.39 -5.11
N ARG A 41 -7.45 2.07 -4.92
CA ARG A 41 -8.72 1.35 -4.83
C ARG A 41 -9.14 1.28 -3.37
N ARG A 42 -10.28 1.90 -3.05
CA ARG A 42 -10.86 1.87 -1.70
C ARG A 42 -11.45 0.49 -1.42
N HIS A 43 -10.62 -0.46 -1.01
CA HIS A 43 -11.08 -1.55 -0.14
C HIS A 43 -10.78 -1.14 1.29
N GLU A 44 -11.76 -0.53 1.96
CA GLU A 44 -11.73 -0.47 3.41
C GLU A 44 -11.94 -1.89 3.92
N TYR A 45 -10.86 -2.65 4.09
CA TYR A 45 -10.92 -3.84 4.92
C TYR A 45 -11.29 -3.33 6.31
N PRO A 46 -12.45 -3.74 6.88
CA PRO A 46 -12.75 -3.40 8.25
C PRO A 46 -11.57 -3.88 9.08
N ASN A 47 -11.08 -3.04 9.98
CA ASN A 47 -10.12 -3.47 11.00
C ASN A 47 -10.78 -4.59 11.79
N ILE A 48 -10.66 -5.84 11.33
CA ILE A 48 -11.17 -7.01 12.03
C ILE A 48 -10.26 -7.11 13.25
N SER A 49 -10.76 -6.61 14.37
CA SER A 49 -10.13 -6.72 15.67
C SER A 49 -10.04 -8.19 16.05
N ARG A 50 -8.99 -8.87 15.61
CA ARG A 50 -8.44 -10.01 16.34
C ARG A 50 -7.46 -9.42 17.34
N ASP A 51 -8.01 -8.93 18.45
CA ASP A 51 -7.42 -8.61 19.76
C ASP A 51 -6.06 -7.89 19.93
N ALA A 52 -5.29 -7.57 18.89
CA ALA A 52 -4.05 -6.79 19.05
C ALA A 52 -3.44 -6.25 17.74
N ILE A 53 -4.06 -6.50 16.58
CA ILE A 53 -3.41 -6.35 15.27
C ILE A 53 -3.89 -5.07 14.59
N SER A 54 -3.04 -4.03 14.52
CA SER A 54 -3.24 -2.90 13.60
C SER A 54 -2.53 -3.20 12.28
N MET A 55 -3.32 -3.53 11.25
CA MET A 55 -2.83 -3.83 9.91
C MET A 55 -3.49 -2.87 8.94
N PHE A 56 -2.69 -2.03 8.31
CA PHE A 56 -3.14 -1.12 7.26
C PHE A 56 -2.97 -1.82 5.91
N ARG A 57 -4.06 -1.90 5.15
CA ARG A 57 -4.08 -2.45 3.78
C ARG A 57 -4.62 -1.41 2.84
N VAL A 58 -3.95 -1.24 1.70
CA VAL A 58 -4.40 -0.39 0.61
C VAL A 58 -4.07 -1.05 -0.72
N ASP A 59 -5.03 -1.01 -1.63
CA ASP A 59 -4.86 -1.50 -3.00
C ASP A 59 -4.61 -0.34 -3.95
N PHE A 60 -3.75 -0.56 -4.93
CA PHE A 60 -3.48 0.35 -6.03
C PHE A 60 -3.63 -0.39 -7.36
N ALA A 61 -4.16 0.32 -8.35
CA ALA A 61 -3.94 0.00 -9.75
C ALA A 61 -2.89 0.98 -10.29
N ALA A 62 -1.71 0.47 -10.65
CA ALA A 62 -0.61 1.29 -11.14
C ALA A 62 -0.36 0.98 -12.62
N THR A 63 -0.25 2.02 -13.45
CA THR A 63 0.23 1.87 -14.82
C THR A 63 1.74 2.10 -14.82
N VAL A 64 2.48 1.10 -15.27
CA VAL A 64 3.94 1.10 -15.34
C VAL A 64 4.37 1.18 -16.80
N LEU A 65 5.38 2.03 -17.06
CA LEU A 65 6.08 2.09 -18.33
C LEU A 65 7.31 1.17 -18.25
N GLU A 66 7.36 0.18 -19.13
CA GLU A 66 8.51 -0.72 -19.27
C GLU A 66 9.58 -0.11 -20.18
N ASP A 67 10.78 -0.68 -20.17
CA ASP A 67 11.94 -0.19 -20.95
C ASP A 67 11.72 -0.26 -22.47
N ASP A 68 10.84 -1.17 -22.94
CA ASP A 68 10.44 -1.30 -24.34
C ASP A 68 9.36 -0.28 -24.76
N GLY A 69 8.93 0.58 -23.84
CA GLY A 69 7.89 1.58 -24.04
C GLY A 69 6.46 1.04 -23.87
N SER A 70 6.28 -0.25 -23.58
CA SER A 70 4.98 -0.84 -23.30
C SER A 70 4.42 -0.33 -21.96
N LYS A 71 3.08 -0.33 -21.86
CA LYS A 71 2.36 0.10 -20.66
C LYS A 71 1.62 -1.08 -20.06
N ASN A 72 1.97 -1.41 -18.82
CA ASN A 72 1.35 -2.51 -18.09
C ASN A 72 0.55 -1.97 -16.91
N LEU A 73 -0.69 -2.43 -16.78
CA LEU A 73 -1.49 -2.21 -15.57
C LEU A 73 -1.18 -3.33 -14.57
N ILE A 74 -0.69 -2.96 -13.40
CA ILE A 74 -0.43 -3.90 -12.31
C ILE A 74 -1.30 -3.56 -11.10
N LEU A 75 -1.72 -4.59 -10.38
CA LEU A 75 -2.43 -4.46 -9.12
C LEU A 75 -1.45 -4.67 -7.97
N ILE A 76 -1.46 -3.77 -6.99
CA ILE A 76 -0.54 -3.76 -5.87
C ILE A 76 -1.36 -3.68 -4.58
N GLU A 77 -1.17 -4.62 -3.67
CA GLU A 77 -1.65 -4.50 -2.30
C GLU A 77 -0.44 -4.17 -1.42
N LEU A 78 -0.55 -3.06 -0.70
CA LEU A 78 0.42 -2.63 0.27
C LEU A 78 -0.10 -2.98 1.66
N GLN A 79 0.65 -3.82 2.37
CA GLN A 79 0.34 -4.22 3.74
C GLN A 79 1.38 -3.63 4.70
N LYS A 80 0.92 -2.90 5.71
CA LYS A 80 1.73 -2.41 6.82
C LYS A 80 1.23 -3.05 8.12
N THR A 81 2.11 -3.75 8.82
CA THR A 81 1.85 -4.39 10.11
C THR A 81 3.02 -4.13 11.06
N TRP A 82 2.73 -4.05 12.36
CA TRP A 82 3.73 -3.92 13.42
C TRP A 82 4.18 -5.28 13.99
N LEU A 83 3.53 -6.35 13.56
CA LEU A 83 3.80 -7.72 13.99
C LEU A 83 4.42 -8.48 12.83
N GLU A 84 5.40 -9.33 13.12
CA GLU A 84 5.84 -10.38 12.21
C GLU A 84 4.68 -11.38 12.03
N THR A 85 3.83 -11.13 11.03
CA THR A 85 2.74 -12.02 10.66
C THR A 85 3.05 -12.62 9.29
N GLU A 86 2.61 -13.85 9.04
CA GLU A 86 2.62 -14.39 7.68
C GLU A 86 1.89 -13.43 6.73
N THR A 87 2.60 -12.93 5.73
CA THR A 87 2.02 -12.11 4.64
C THR A 87 0.92 -12.91 3.95
N LEU A 88 -0.34 -12.57 4.23
CA LEU A 88 -1.48 -13.09 3.50
C LEU A 88 -1.42 -12.55 2.08
N ARG A 89 -1.45 -13.42 1.08
CA ARG A 89 -1.37 -13.04 -0.34
C ARG A 89 -2.78 -12.90 -0.93
N PHE A 90 -2.88 -12.12 -2.01
CA PHE A 90 -4.03 -12.13 -2.91
C PHE A 90 -4.47 -13.57 -3.20
N ARG A 91 -5.76 -13.85 -3.00
CA ARG A 91 -6.43 -15.07 -3.46
C ARG A 91 -7.42 -14.68 -4.55
#